data_AF-A0A423XLV3-F1
#
_entry.id   AF-A0A423XLV3-F1
#
_cell.length_a   1.000
_cell.length_b   1.000
_cell.length_c   1.000
_cell.angle_alpha   90.00
_cell.angle_beta   90.00
_cell.angle_gamma   90.00
#
_symmetry.space_group_name_H-M   'P 1'
#
loop_
_entity.id
_entity.type
_entity.pdbx_description
1 polymer ?
#
loop_
_entity_poly.entity_id
_entity_poly.type
_entity_poly.pdbx_seq_one_letter_code
_entity_poly.pdbx_strand_id
1 'polypeptide(L)'
;MWLPIEYLGESPHVTANYYSQPLIADFIGNSGTTTVTQLNITSDEQVVNVSAYAAFEDGTPKRIAVVNLDYWNQTSSGTSRPSVSIYVSIPSELGVKSVTVDYLSSPLGAGAAADTVTYAGSQWTYESLGKEVTGVRNDTETVAVVDDVATITVNSSSAALISLI
;
A
#
# COMPACT_ATOMS: atom_id res chain seq x y z
N MET A 1 -3.30 14.18 5.93
CA MET A 1 -4.22 14.94 6.79
C MET A 1 -5.09 15.85 5.94
N TRP A 2 -6.35 16.05 6.32
CA TRP A 2 -7.23 17.02 5.67
C TRP A 2 -7.01 18.41 6.26
N LEU A 3 -6.70 19.40 5.41
CA LEU A 3 -6.61 20.81 5.77
C LEU A 3 -7.80 21.55 5.14
N PRO A 4 -8.87 21.83 5.92
CA PRO A 4 -10.13 22.38 5.41
C PRO A 4 -10.11 23.89 5.15
N ILE A 5 -9.04 24.57 5.54
CA ILE A 5 -8.87 26.03 5.44
C ILE A 5 -7.54 26.35 4.80
N GLU A 6 -7.42 27.55 4.23
CA GLU A 6 -6.14 28.06 3.76
C GLU A 6 -5.15 28.15 4.94
N TYR A 7 -3.95 27.63 4.74
CA TYR A 7 -2.91 27.63 5.77
C TYR A 7 -1.56 27.92 5.12
N LEU A 8 -0.88 28.98 5.60
CA LEU A 8 0.42 29.43 5.06
C LEU A 8 0.40 29.72 3.54
N GLY A 9 -0.73 30.18 3.00
CA GLY A 9 -0.90 30.48 1.57
C GLY A 9 -1.19 29.27 0.70
N GLU A 10 -1.28 28.07 1.29
CA GLU A 10 -1.75 26.87 0.61
C GLU A 10 -3.28 26.80 0.71
N SER A 11 -3.94 26.62 -0.43
CA SER A 11 -5.40 26.38 -0.49
C SER A 11 -5.77 25.13 0.32
N PRO A 12 -7.03 25.00 0.79
CA PRO A 12 -7.44 23.78 1.49
C PRO A 12 -7.17 22.53 0.63
N HIS A 13 -6.60 21.49 1.24
CA HIS A 13 -6.16 20.30 0.52
C HIS A 13 -6.05 19.08 1.43
N VAL A 14 -6.00 17.91 0.81
CA VAL A 14 -5.58 16.68 1.47
C VAL A 14 -4.07 16.55 1.29
N THR A 15 -3.33 16.23 2.34
CA THR A 15 -1.89 15.93 2.23
C THR A 15 -1.68 14.44 1.97
N ALA A 16 -0.62 14.07 1.25
CA ALA A 16 -0.34 12.68 0.86
C ALA A 16 -0.34 11.68 2.03
N ASN A 17 0.11 12.09 3.22
CA ASN A 17 0.07 11.24 4.43
C ASN A 17 -1.35 10.94 4.95
N TYR A 18 -2.41 11.54 4.38
CA TYR A 18 -3.77 11.09 4.65
C TYR A 18 -3.99 9.65 4.19
N TYR A 19 -3.44 9.28 3.04
CA TYR A 19 -3.69 8.00 2.39
C TYR A 19 -3.08 6.79 3.13
N SER A 20 -2.15 7.02 4.05
CA SER A 20 -1.70 5.95 4.94
C SER A 20 -2.78 5.56 5.97
N GLN A 21 -3.70 6.46 6.30
CA GLN A 21 -4.76 6.20 7.29
C GLN A 21 -5.75 5.12 6.82
N PRO A 22 -6.37 5.20 5.62
CA PRO A 22 -7.24 4.12 5.14
C PRO A 22 -6.46 2.81 4.95
N LEU A 23 -5.22 2.84 4.43
CA LEU A 23 -4.39 1.64 4.34
C LEU A 23 -4.17 0.97 5.70
N ILE A 24 -3.82 1.75 6.74
CA ILE A 24 -3.62 1.21 8.09
C ILE A 24 -4.94 0.72 8.69
N ALA A 25 -6.05 1.42 8.44
CA ALA A 25 -7.37 0.99 8.89
C ALA A 25 -7.74 -0.37 8.30
N ASP A 26 -7.56 -0.56 6.99
CA ASP A 26 -7.84 -1.84 6.33
C ASP A 26 -6.84 -2.94 6.75
N PHE A 27 -5.57 -2.60 6.96
CA PHE A 27 -4.58 -3.51 7.51
C PHE A 27 -4.96 -4.01 8.91
N ILE A 28 -5.43 -3.12 9.79
CA ILE A 28 -5.90 -3.50 11.13
C ILE A 28 -7.21 -4.28 11.04
N GLY A 29 -8.11 -3.93 10.12
CA GLY A 29 -9.43 -4.54 10.00
C GLY A 29 -10.36 -4.18 11.15
N ASN A 30 -11.45 -4.94 11.30
CA ASN A 30 -12.56 -4.62 12.21
C ASN A 30 -12.87 -5.71 13.25
N SER A 31 -12.06 -6.77 13.32
CA SER A 31 -12.29 -7.91 14.23
C SER A 31 -12.19 -7.54 15.71
N GLY A 32 -11.39 -6.52 16.04
CA GLY A 32 -11.04 -6.16 17.41
C GLY A 32 -10.02 -7.10 18.07
N THR A 33 -9.58 -8.15 17.38
CA THR A 33 -8.60 -9.14 17.87
C THR A 33 -7.27 -9.09 17.10
N THR A 34 -7.09 -8.07 16.24
CA THR A 34 -5.92 -7.96 15.39
C THR A 34 -4.63 -7.83 16.20
N THR A 35 -3.66 -8.67 15.85
CA THR A 35 -2.27 -8.59 16.32
C THR A 35 -1.35 -8.41 15.12
N VAL A 36 -0.21 -7.74 15.33
CA VAL A 36 0.71 -7.37 14.24
C VAL A 36 2.10 -7.89 14.56
N THR A 37 2.77 -8.45 13.55
CA THR A 37 4.20 -8.74 13.59
C THR A 37 4.89 -8.12 12.40
N GLN A 38 6.13 -7.65 12.61
CA GLN A 38 7.02 -7.37 11.49
C GLN A 38 7.47 -8.70 10.87
N LEU A 39 7.48 -8.75 9.54
CA LEU A 39 8.00 -9.89 8.79
C LEU A 39 9.48 -9.66 8.48
N ASN A 40 10.26 -10.72 8.57
CA ASN A 40 11.64 -10.72 8.11
C ASN A 40 11.65 -10.84 6.59
N ILE A 41 12.34 -9.94 5.92
CA ILE A 41 12.55 -9.99 4.47
C ILE A 41 13.92 -10.63 4.23
N THR A 42 13.93 -11.78 3.59
CA THR A 42 15.15 -12.45 3.13
C THR A 42 15.38 -12.15 1.66
N SER A 43 16.60 -11.77 1.30
CA SER A 43 16.98 -11.46 -0.08
C SER A 43 18.45 -11.78 -0.29
N ASP A 44 18.80 -12.21 -1.50
CA ASP A 44 20.19 -12.43 -1.92
C ASP A 44 20.95 -11.10 -2.09
N GLU A 45 20.21 -10.02 -2.36
CA GLU A 45 20.71 -8.64 -2.42
C GLU A 45 20.25 -7.83 -1.20
N GLN A 46 20.99 -6.77 -0.87
CA GLN A 46 20.65 -5.94 0.28
C GLN A 46 19.43 -5.06 -0.01
N VAL A 47 18.26 -5.45 0.53
CA VAL A 47 17.02 -4.66 0.43
C VAL A 47 16.86 -3.82 1.70
N VAL A 48 17.45 -2.62 1.71
CA VAL A 48 17.53 -1.78 2.93
C VAL A 48 16.26 -0.98 3.23
N ASN A 49 15.41 -0.75 2.24
CA ASN A 49 14.28 0.18 2.34
C ASN A 49 12.92 -0.47 2.09
N VAL A 50 12.82 -1.79 2.20
CA VAL A 50 11.53 -2.48 2.14
C VAL A 50 11.21 -3.00 3.53
N SER A 51 9.98 -2.77 3.99
CA SER A 51 9.46 -3.32 5.23
C SER A 51 8.15 -4.06 4.96
N ALA A 52 7.89 -5.08 5.76
CA ALA A 52 6.69 -5.87 5.66
C ALA A 52 6.14 -6.19 7.05
N TYR A 53 4.82 -6.21 7.17
CA TYR A 53 4.10 -6.48 8.41
C TYR A 53 2.92 -7.39 8.13
N ALA A 54 2.68 -8.37 8.99
CA ALA A 54 1.50 -9.23 8.91
C ALA A 54 0.54 -8.89 10.05
N ALA A 55 -0.75 -8.80 9.72
CA ALA A 55 -1.85 -8.73 10.64
C ALA A 55 -2.53 -10.09 10.75
N PHE A 56 -2.73 -10.53 12.00
CA PHE A 56 -3.35 -11.79 12.35
C PHE A 56 -4.64 -11.52 13.11
N GLU A 57 -5.68 -12.30 12.84
CA GLU A 57 -6.92 -12.36 13.61
C GLU A 57 -7.01 -13.75 14.24
N ASP A 58 -7.13 -13.80 15.57
CA ASP A 58 -7.20 -15.05 16.34
C ASP A 58 -6.08 -16.06 15.99
N GLY A 59 -4.87 -15.54 15.75
CA GLY A 59 -3.69 -16.33 15.40
C GLY A 59 -3.58 -16.76 13.93
N THR A 60 -4.58 -16.43 13.09
CA THR A 60 -4.56 -16.71 11.65
C THR A 60 -4.14 -15.47 10.87
N PRO A 61 -3.14 -15.53 9.97
CA PRO A 61 -2.76 -14.38 9.15
C PRO A 61 -3.92 -14.01 8.21
N LYS A 62 -4.21 -12.72 8.10
CA LYS A 62 -5.28 -12.20 7.23
C LYS A 62 -4.76 -11.22 6.19
N ARG A 63 -3.82 -10.38 6.59
CA ARG A 63 -3.37 -9.26 5.77
C ARG A 63 -1.87 -9.06 5.92
N ILE A 64 -1.22 -8.62 4.86
CA ILE A 64 0.21 -8.27 4.85
C ILE A 64 0.35 -6.89 4.22
N ALA A 65 1.00 -5.96 4.91
CA ALA A 65 1.39 -4.68 4.34
C ALA A 65 2.86 -4.74 3.94
N VAL A 66 3.18 -4.32 2.72
CA VAL A 66 4.55 -4.14 2.24
C VAL A 66 4.75 -2.69 1.85
N VAL A 67 5.83 -2.07 2.30
CA VAL A 67 6.18 -0.68 2.00
C VAL A 67 7.55 -0.64 1.35
N ASN A 68 7.64 -0.07 0.15
CA ASN A 68 8.89 0.19 -0.53
C ASN A 68 9.24 1.68 -0.37
N LEU A 69 10.17 1.95 0.55
CA LEU A 69 10.65 3.28 0.90
C LEU A 69 11.81 3.76 0.02
N ASP A 70 12.22 2.99 -0.99
CA ASP A 70 13.20 3.50 -1.95
C ASP A 70 12.65 4.76 -2.61
N TYR A 71 13.48 5.81 -2.58
CA TYR A 71 13.10 7.09 -3.13
C TYR A 71 13.07 7.00 -4.65
N TRP A 72 11.92 7.34 -5.23
CA TRP A 72 11.81 7.64 -6.64
C TRP A 72 10.80 8.76 -6.85
N ASN A 73 11.14 9.72 -7.69
CA ASN A 73 10.28 10.83 -8.07
C ASN A 73 10.38 11.04 -9.58
N GLN A 74 9.22 11.11 -10.25
CA GLN A 74 9.11 11.19 -11.70
C GLN A 74 9.92 12.37 -12.28
N THR A 75 10.00 13.50 -11.58
CA THR A 75 10.62 14.72 -12.12
C THR A 75 12.10 14.87 -11.76
N SER A 76 12.57 14.25 -10.67
CA SER A 76 13.93 14.45 -10.16
C SER A 76 14.86 13.25 -10.25
N SER A 77 14.33 12.02 -10.37
CA SER A 77 15.17 10.81 -10.37
C SER A 77 15.84 10.51 -11.71
N GLY A 78 15.30 10.99 -12.84
CA GLY A 78 15.92 10.84 -14.16
C GLY A 78 15.99 9.41 -14.71
N THR A 79 15.32 8.45 -14.06
CA THR A 79 15.28 7.02 -14.43
C THR A 79 13.85 6.50 -14.40
N SER A 80 13.61 5.36 -15.07
CA SER A 80 12.36 4.60 -14.92
C SER A 80 12.15 4.18 -13.47
N ARG A 81 10.90 4.18 -13.00
CA ARG A 81 10.55 3.79 -11.64
C ARG A 81 10.99 2.34 -11.34
N PRO A 82 11.91 2.12 -10.39
CA PRO A 82 12.28 0.78 -9.97
C PRO A 82 11.14 0.09 -9.22
N SER A 83 11.24 -1.23 -9.11
CA SER A 83 10.31 -2.05 -8.35
C SER A 83 11.04 -3.23 -7.72
N VAL A 84 10.42 -3.83 -6.70
CA VAL A 84 10.86 -5.08 -6.09
C VAL A 84 9.77 -6.12 -6.26
N SER A 85 10.17 -7.37 -6.53
CA SER A 85 9.26 -8.52 -6.49
C SER A 85 9.32 -9.15 -5.11
N ILE A 86 8.16 -9.25 -4.46
CA ILE A 86 7.99 -9.81 -3.14
C ILE A 86 7.32 -11.18 -3.27
N TYR A 87 8.00 -12.20 -2.79
CA TYR A 87 7.51 -13.57 -2.77
C TYR A 87 6.91 -13.83 -1.38
N VAL A 88 5.59 -13.84 -1.30
CA VAL A 88 4.87 -14.11 -0.06
C VAL A 88 4.58 -15.59 0.02
N SER A 89 5.29 -16.30 0.90
CA SER A 89 4.98 -17.68 1.24
C SER A 89 3.73 -17.74 2.12
N ILE A 90 2.71 -18.45 1.65
CA ILE A 90 1.42 -18.60 2.32
C ILE A 90 1.30 -20.05 2.78
N PRO A 91 1.09 -20.33 4.08
CA PRO A 91 0.96 -21.70 4.56
C PRO A 91 -0.18 -22.46 3.86
N SER A 92 0.12 -23.65 3.33
CA SER A 92 -0.81 -24.43 2.49
C SER A 92 -2.09 -24.83 3.23
N GLU A 93 -2.03 -24.97 4.55
CA GLU A 93 -3.16 -25.27 5.42
C GLU A 93 -4.23 -24.17 5.42
N LEU A 94 -3.89 -22.95 5.00
CA LEU A 94 -4.85 -21.85 4.86
C LEU A 94 -5.72 -22.01 3.60
N GLY A 95 -5.31 -22.83 2.64
CA GLY A 95 -6.09 -23.11 1.44
C GLY A 95 -6.25 -21.93 0.46
N VAL A 96 -5.53 -20.82 0.67
CA VAL A 96 -5.60 -19.60 -0.13
C VAL A 96 -5.17 -19.89 -1.58
N LYS A 97 -6.02 -19.52 -2.55
CA LYS A 97 -5.76 -19.72 -3.99
C LYS A 97 -5.42 -18.45 -4.75
N SER A 98 -5.77 -17.31 -4.17
CA SER A 98 -5.47 -16.00 -4.69
C SER A 98 -5.43 -15.00 -3.54
N VAL A 99 -4.72 -13.91 -3.73
CA VAL A 99 -4.73 -12.76 -2.83
C VAL A 99 -5.24 -11.55 -3.58
N THR A 100 -5.86 -10.63 -2.85
CA THR A 100 -6.16 -9.29 -3.38
C THR A 100 -5.05 -8.34 -2.95
N VAL A 101 -4.55 -7.54 -3.88
CA VAL A 101 -3.48 -6.57 -3.62
C VAL A 101 -4.01 -5.16 -3.91
N ASP A 102 -4.08 -4.33 -2.88
CA ASP A 102 -4.47 -2.94 -2.95
C ASP A 102 -3.24 -2.04 -2.81
N TYR A 103 -2.97 -1.23 -3.84
CA TYR A 103 -1.80 -0.36 -3.85
C TYR A 103 -2.11 1.03 -3.31
N LEU A 104 -1.21 1.54 -2.46
CA LEU A 104 -1.06 2.95 -2.15
C LEU A 104 0.08 3.51 -3.00
N SER A 105 -0.25 4.31 -4.02
CA SER A 105 0.76 4.81 -4.96
C SER A 105 0.32 6.10 -5.67
N SER A 106 1.30 6.78 -6.25
CA SER A 106 1.13 7.84 -7.23
C SER A 106 2.05 7.59 -8.42
N PRO A 107 1.68 7.98 -9.65
CA PRO A 107 2.59 7.92 -10.80
C PRO A 107 3.79 8.87 -10.62
N LEU A 108 3.68 9.86 -9.72
CA LEU A 108 4.73 10.84 -9.41
C LEU A 108 5.72 10.35 -8.35
N GLY A 109 5.47 9.18 -7.73
CA GLY A 109 6.29 8.67 -6.63
C GLY A 109 6.33 9.65 -5.45
N ALA A 110 7.51 9.97 -4.95
CA ALA A 110 7.69 10.91 -3.84
C ALA A 110 7.32 12.37 -4.18
N GLY A 111 7.06 12.70 -5.44
CA GLY A 111 6.57 14.02 -5.88
C GLY A 111 5.05 14.17 -5.81
N ALA A 112 4.34 13.21 -5.22
CA ALA A 112 2.90 13.17 -5.26
C ALA A 112 2.20 14.26 -4.42
N ALA A 113 1.10 14.77 -4.97
CA ALA A 113 0.07 15.52 -4.26
C ALA A 113 -1.24 14.72 -4.21
N ALA A 114 -2.21 15.14 -3.40
CA ALA A 114 -3.43 14.36 -3.15
C ALA A 114 -4.27 14.04 -4.38
N ASP A 115 -4.19 14.85 -5.43
CA ASP A 115 -4.83 14.63 -6.73
C ASP A 115 -4.13 13.57 -7.60
N THR A 116 -3.00 13.01 -7.15
CA THR A 116 -2.27 11.94 -7.85
C THR A 116 -2.07 10.68 -7.03
N VAL A 117 -2.14 10.78 -5.70
CA VAL A 117 -2.12 9.60 -4.80
C VAL A 117 -3.47 8.92 -4.85
N THR A 118 -3.45 7.59 -4.84
CA THR A 118 -4.62 6.75 -4.65
C THR A 118 -4.27 5.60 -3.71
N TYR A 119 -5.29 5.04 -3.06
CA TYR A 119 -5.22 3.79 -2.31
C TYR A 119 -6.39 2.90 -2.74
N ALA A 120 -6.13 1.67 -3.21
CA ALA A 120 -7.17 0.75 -3.73
C ALA A 120 -8.04 1.40 -4.83
N GLY A 121 -7.48 2.36 -5.57
CA GLY A 121 -8.19 3.13 -6.58
C GLY A 121 -9.07 4.26 -6.05
N SER A 122 -9.06 4.50 -4.74
CA SER A 122 -9.77 5.58 -4.07
C SER A 122 -8.91 6.82 -3.89
N GLN A 123 -9.58 7.97 -3.88
CA GLN A 123 -8.97 9.29 -3.75
C GLN A 123 -9.77 10.21 -2.81
N TRP A 124 -9.04 11.07 -2.10
CA TRP A 124 -9.58 12.13 -1.25
C TRP A 124 -8.88 13.44 -1.64
N THR A 125 -9.65 14.37 -2.17
CA THR A 125 -9.14 15.65 -2.66
C THR A 125 -9.91 16.83 -2.09
N TYR A 126 -9.45 18.05 -2.39
CA TYR A 126 -10.20 19.26 -2.05
C TYR A 126 -11.57 19.31 -2.75
N GLU A 127 -11.64 18.92 -4.02
CA GLU A 127 -12.86 18.89 -4.84
C GLU A 127 -13.93 17.98 -4.23
N SER A 128 -13.49 16.87 -3.62
CA SER A 128 -14.36 15.95 -2.89
C SER A 128 -14.74 16.43 -1.47
N LEU A 129 -14.18 17.56 -1.02
CA LEU A 129 -14.24 18.04 0.37
C LEU A 129 -13.78 16.99 1.38
N GLY A 130 -12.74 16.24 1.02
CA GLY A 130 -12.19 15.16 1.85
C GLY A 130 -13.09 13.91 1.94
N LYS A 131 -14.06 13.74 1.03
CA LYS A 131 -14.84 12.51 0.89
C LYS A 131 -14.14 11.54 -0.06
N GLU A 132 -14.34 10.26 0.16
CA GLU A 132 -13.80 9.24 -0.74
C GLU A 132 -14.46 9.31 -2.13
N VAL A 133 -13.64 9.27 -3.16
CA VAL A 133 -14.02 9.03 -4.55
C VAL A 133 -13.36 7.72 -5.00
N THR A 134 -14.17 6.69 -5.22
CA THR A 134 -13.70 5.34 -5.58
C THR A 134 -13.52 5.19 -7.09
N GLY A 135 -12.64 4.27 -7.52
CA GLY A 135 -12.53 3.86 -8.91
C GLY A 135 -11.89 4.91 -9.82
N VAL A 136 -11.08 5.83 -9.27
CA VAL A 136 -10.36 6.84 -10.06
C VAL A 136 -9.16 6.25 -10.79
N ARG A 137 -8.61 5.12 -10.29
CA ARG A 137 -7.52 4.36 -10.92
C ARG A 137 -7.66 2.88 -10.57
N ASN A 138 -7.23 2.00 -11.46
CA ASN A 138 -7.18 0.57 -11.17
C ASN A 138 -5.90 0.24 -10.38
N ASP A 139 -5.96 0.35 -9.06
CA ASP A 139 -4.85 0.05 -8.13
C ASP A 139 -5.14 -1.19 -7.26
N THR A 140 -6.06 -2.03 -7.72
CA THR A 140 -6.36 -3.31 -7.11
C THR A 140 -6.10 -4.41 -8.12
N GLU A 141 -5.44 -5.48 -7.71
CA GLU A 141 -5.27 -6.66 -8.53
C GLU A 141 -5.52 -7.95 -7.74
N THR A 142 -5.85 -9.01 -8.46
CA THR A 142 -5.93 -10.36 -7.91
C THR A 142 -4.74 -11.16 -8.39
N VAL A 143 -3.92 -11.63 -7.45
CA VAL A 143 -2.72 -12.42 -7.72
C VAL A 143 -2.98 -13.87 -7.34
N ALA A 144 -2.72 -14.80 -8.26
CA ALA A 144 -2.85 -16.22 -7.99
C ALA A 144 -1.75 -16.70 -7.03
N VAL A 145 -2.09 -17.64 -6.14
CA VAL A 145 -1.12 -18.36 -5.32
C VAL A 145 -0.73 -19.63 -6.07
N VAL A 146 0.55 -19.75 -6.42
CA VAL A 146 1.12 -20.89 -7.13
C VAL A 146 2.22 -21.48 -6.28
N ASP A 147 2.17 -22.79 -6.04
CA ASP A 147 3.11 -23.49 -5.16
C ASP A 147 3.27 -22.79 -3.79
N ASP A 148 2.13 -22.42 -3.20
CA ASP A 148 2.04 -21.73 -1.90
C ASP A 148 2.73 -20.35 -1.86
N VAL A 149 2.99 -19.74 -3.02
CA VAL A 149 3.61 -18.41 -3.14
C VAL A 149 2.72 -17.47 -3.95
N ALA A 150 2.51 -16.25 -3.42
CA ALA A 150 2.04 -15.11 -4.20
C ALA A 150 3.22 -14.19 -4.53
N THR A 151 3.35 -13.79 -5.80
CA THR A 151 4.39 -12.85 -6.25
C THR A 151 3.78 -11.47 -6.49
N ILE A 152 4.17 -10.49 -5.68
CA ILE A 152 3.64 -9.12 -5.72
C ILE A 152 4.77 -8.16 -6.13
N THR A 153 4.51 -7.27 -7.08
CA THR A 153 5.48 -6.24 -7.48
C THR A 153 5.17 -4.92 -6.77
N VAL A 154 6.12 -4.39 -6.00
CA VAL A 154 5.97 -3.12 -5.28
C VAL A 154 6.96 -2.10 -5.82
N ASN A 155 6.44 -1.04 -6.44
CA ASN A 155 7.26 0.04 -6.99
C ASN A 155 7.93 0.87 -5.88
N SER A 156 9.09 1.47 -6.16
CA SER A 156 9.72 2.44 -5.27
C SER A 156 8.76 3.59 -4.93
N SER A 157 8.77 4.06 -3.67
CA SER A 157 7.84 5.07 -3.16
C SER A 157 6.36 4.65 -3.28
N SER A 158 6.04 3.40 -2.93
CA SER A 158 4.66 2.89 -2.85
C SER A 158 4.51 1.83 -1.77
N ALA A 159 3.27 1.46 -1.47
CA ALA A 159 2.94 0.36 -0.58
C ALA A 159 1.84 -0.52 -1.18
N ALA A 160 1.76 -1.76 -0.69
CA ALA A 160 0.75 -2.74 -1.06
C ALA A 160 0.15 -3.34 0.20
N LEU A 161 -1.18 -3.42 0.25
CA LEU A 161 -1.92 -4.25 1.20
C LEU A 161 -2.35 -5.53 0.49
N ILE A 162 -1.93 -6.68 1.04
CA ILE A 162 -2.20 -8.00 0.51
C ILE A 162 -3.22 -8.66 1.44
N SER A 163 -4.41 -8.95 0.94
CA SER A 163 -5.48 -9.61 1.67
C SER A 163 -5.55 -11.08 1.30
N LEU A 164 -5.42 -11.95 2.31
CA LEU A 164 -5.56 -13.40 2.20
C LEU A 164 -7.06 -13.73 2.27
N ILE A 165 -7.63 -14.13 1.13
CA ILE A 165 -9.04 -14.47 0.95
C ILE A 165 -9.28 -15.96 0.95
#